data_AF-A0A1W5Z4L0-F1
#
_entry.id   AF-A0A1W5Z4L0-F1
#
_cell.length_a   1.000
_cell.length_b   1.000
_cell.length_c   1.000
_cell.angle_alpha   90.00
_cell.angle_beta   90.00
_cell.angle_gamma   90.00
#
_symmetry.space_group_name_H-M   'P 1'
#
loop_
_entity.id
_entity.type
_entity.pdbx_description
1 polymer ?
#
loop_
_entity_poly.entity_id
_entity_poly.type
_entity_poly.pdbx_seq_one_letter_code
_entity_poly.pdbx_strand_id
1 'polypeptide(L)' 'MTLRFIGTTSEDGNCPTLYEVVETGDIVVQGDQLTNPEDLAQLRNVAEHETFVVIPRDLLTRFAPKE' A
#
# COMPACT_ATOMS: atom_id res chain seq x y z
N MET A 1 10.36 4.85 -13.68
CA MET A 1 9.33 4.81 -12.64
C MET A 1 9.48 6.03 -11.78
N THR A 2 8.66 7.04 -12.06
CA THR A 2 8.56 8.26 -11.28
C THR A 2 7.37 8.12 -10.34
N LEU A 3 7.61 8.29 -9.04
CA LEU A 3 6.56 8.22 -8.03
C LEU A 3 6.08 9.63 -7.66
N ARG A 4 4.79 9.87 -7.78
CA ARG A 4 4.12 11.06 -7.25
C ARG A 4 3.49 10.73 -5.91
N PHE A 5 3.84 11.51 -4.88
CA PHE A 5 3.17 11.42 -3.57
C PHE A 5 1.70 11.83 -3.71
N ILE A 6 0.80 11.01 -3.18
CA ILE A 6 -0.64 11.28 -3.17
C ILE A 6 -1.09 11.71 -1.77
N GLY A 7 -0.65 11.00 -0.73
CA GLY A 7 -1.06 11.33 0.64
C GLY A 7 -0.56 10.36 1.69
N THR A 8 -0.69 10.77 2.94
CA THR A 8 -0.35 9.96 4.11
C THR A 8 -1.35 10.24 5.23
N THR A 9 -1.67 9.21 6.00
CA THR A 9 -2.41 9.35 7.28
C THR A 9 -1.47 9.25 8.48
N SER A 10 -0.16 9.30 8.23
CA SER A 10 0.90 9.20 9.23
C SER A 10 1.08 10.53 9.96
N GLU A 11 0.96 10.52 11.28
CA GLU A 11 1.46 11.60 12.14
C GLU A 11 2.86 11.18 12.62
N ASP A 12 3.81 12.12 12.66
CA ASP A 12 5.19 11.90 13.16
C ASP A 12 6.08 10.89 12.39
N GLY A 13 5.81 10.66 11.10
CA GLY A 13 6.76 10.01 10.18
C GLY A 13 6.72 8.47 10.12
N ASN A 14 5.75 7.83 10.78
CA ASN A 14 5.52 6.40 10.69
C ASN A 14 4.36 6.10 9.73
N CYS A 15 4.58 5.23 8.72
CA CYS A 15 3.61 4.68 7.74
C CYS A 15 2.12 4.72 8.14
N PRO A 16 1.18 4.88 7.18
CA PRO A 16 1.31 4.53 5.75
C PRO A 16 1.29 5.70 4.75
N THR A 17 1.73 5.45 3.51
CA THR A 17 1.79 6.47 2.43
C THR A 17 1.33 5.90 1.09
N LEU A 18 0.64 6.73 0.30
CA LEU A 18 0.17 6.40 -1.04
C LEU A 18 0.96 7.17 -2.11
N TYR A 19 1.40 6.47 -3.14
CA TYR A 19 2.06 7.04 -4.31
C TYR A 19 1.39 6.55 -5.59
N GLU A 20 1.54 7.33 -6.65
CA GLU A 20 1.13 6.97 -8.01
C GLU A 20 2.36 6.89 -8.91
N VAL A 21 2.37 5.89 -9.77
CA VAL A 21 3.33 5.76 -10.87
C VAL A 21 2.89 6.70 -11.98
N VAL A 22 3.62 7.79 -12.17
CA VAL A 22 3.23 8.85 -13.12
C VAL A 22 3.05 8.31 -14.54
N GLU A 23 3.81 7.30 -14.91
CA GLU A 23 3.78 6.73 -16.26
C GLU A 23 2.58 5.81 -16.54
N THR A 24 2.01 5.15 -15.52
CA THR A 24 0.97 4.12 -15.70
C THR A 24 -0.33 4.39 -14.95
N GLY A 25 -0.31 5.27 -13.95
CA GLY A 25 -1.40 5.45 -13.00
C GLY A 25 -1.50 4.36 -11.93
N ASP A 26 -0.58 3.38 -11.94
CA ASP A 26 -0.56 2.33 -10.91
C ASP A 26 -0.29 2.92 -9.53
N ILE A 27 -0.83 2.27 -8.50
CA ILE A 27 -0.71 2.73 -7.11
C ILE A 27 0.36 1.92 -6.38
N VAL A 28 1.24 2.64 -5.69
CA VAL A 28 2.23 2.07 -4.77
C VAL A 28 1.85 2.44 -3.35
N VAL A 29 1.78 1.43 -2.48
CA VAL A 29 1.37 1.58 -1.08
C VAL A 29 2.56 1.27 -0.18
N GLN A 30 2.93 2.22 0.67
CA GLN A 30 3.86 2.00 1.78
C GLN A 30 3.07 1.71 3.06
N GLY A 31 3.39 0.62 3.73
CA GLY A 31 2.77 0.18 4.99
C GLY A 31 3.64 -0.86 5.70
N ASP A 32 3.08 -1.50 6.73
CA ASP A 32 3.76 -2.57 7.44
C ASP A 32 3.65 -3.89 6.68
N GLN A 33 4.78 -4.57 6.48
CA GLN A 33 4.77 -5.86 5.79
C GLN A 33 4.05 -6.92 6.63
N LEU A 34 3.08 -7.62 6.03
CA LEU A 34 2.46 -8.78 6.64
C LEU A 34 3.44 -9.96 6.58
N THR A 35 3.97 -10.36 7.73
CA THR A 35 5.03 -11.38 7.84
C THR A 35 4.61 -12.62 8.62
N ASN A 36 3.48 -12.57 9.34
CA ASN A 36 2.98 -13.69 10.11
C ASN A 36 2.56 -14.85 9.18
N PRO A 37 3.15 -16.05 9.31
CA PRO A 37 2.82 -17.20 8.48
C PRO A 37 1.34 -17.61 8.54
N GLU A 38 0.69 -17.48 9.71
CA GLU A 38 -0.72 -17.84 9.87
C GLU A 38 -1.65 -16.87 9.12
N ASP A 39 -1.27 -15.59 9.03
CA ASP A 39 -2.02 -14.59 8.26
C ASP A 39 -1.77 -14.75 6.76
N LEU A 40 -0.52 -15.01 6.36
CA LEU A 40 -0.15 -15.25 4.97
C LEU A 40 -0.83 -16.49 4.38
N ALA A 41 -1.01 -17.55 5.19
CA ALA A 41 -1.71 -18.77 4.76
C ALA A 41 -3.20 -18.54 4.42
N GLN A 42 -3.79 -17.42 4.84
CA GLN A 42 -5.17 -17.06 4.53
C GLN A 42 -5.32 -16.34 3.17
N LEU A 43 -4.22 -15.89 2.58
CA LEU A 43 -4.20 -15.21 1.29
C LEU A 43 -4.40 -16.20 0.14
N ARG A 44 -4.94 -15.72 -0.98
CA ARG A 44 -5.28 -16.55 -2.15
C ARG A 44 -4.41 -16.17 -3.35
N ASN A 45 -4.00 -17.17 -4.13
CA ASN A 45 -3.26 -17.01 -5.39
C ASN A 45 -1.94 -16.23 -5.24
N VAL A 46 -1.19 -16.50 -4.17
CA VAL A 46 0.06 -15.81 -3.86
C VAL A 46 1.21 -16.33 -4.72
N ALA A 47 1.92 -15.44 -5.41
CA ALA A 47 3.17 -15.72 -6.11
C ALA A 47 4.39 -15.38 -5.26
N GLU A 48 5.53 -16.04 -5.49
CA GLU A 48 6.75 -15.88 -4.69
C GLU A 48 7.32 -14.45 -4.68
N HIS A 49 7.01 -13.66 -5.70
CA HIS A 49 7.50 -12.27 -5.83
C HIS A 49 6.56 -11.25 -5.18
N GLU A 50 5.41 -11.67 -4.65
CA GLU A 50 4.45 -10.77 -4.04
C GLU A 50 4.81 -10.47 -2.58
N THR A 51 4.47 -9.26 -2.15
CA THR A 51 4.58 -8.83 -0.76
C THR A 51 3.28 -8.14 -0.38
N PHE A 52 2.81 -8.43 0.83
CA PHE A 52 1.57 -7.88 1.36
C PHE A 52 1.89 -6.83 2.40
N VAL A 53 1.24 -5.68 2.31
CA VAL A 53 1.36 -4.60 3.29
C VAL A 53 0.00 -4.35 3.93
N VAL A 54 0.02 -4.13 5.24
CA VAL A 54 -1.14 -3.73 6.02
C VAL A 54 -1.16 -2.21 6.10
N ILE A 55 -2.31 -1.62 5.81
CA ILE A 55 -2.57 -0.19 5.94
C ILE A 55 -3.92 0.07 6.62
N PRO A 56 -4.07 1.17 7.37
CA PRO A 56 -5.38 1.65 7.79
C PRO A 56 -6.25 1.96 6.58
N ARG A 57 -7.51 1.51 6.64
CA ARG A 57 -8.54 1.77 5.62
C ARG A 57 -8.65 3.25 5.26
N ASP A 58 -8.48 4.12 6.25
CA ASP A 58 -8.63 5.57 6.12
C ASP A 58 -7.72 6.14 5.02
N LEU A 59 -6.51 5.59 4.84
CA LEU A 59 -5.58 5.99 3.78
C LEU A 59 -6.22 5.89 2.39
N LEU A 60 -6.87 4.76 2.09
CA LEU A 60 -7.53 4.57 0.80
C LEU A 60 -8.77 5.45 0.68
N THR A 61 -9.57 5.55 1.73
CA THR A 61 -10.81 6.36 1.66
C THR A 61 -10.55 7.85 1.48
N ARG A 62 -9.41 8.36 1.97
CA ARG A 62 -9.03 9.77 1.86
C ARG A 62 -8.25 10.08 0.59
N PHE A 63 -7.36 9.19 0.17
CA PHE A 63 -6.34 9.51 -0.83
C PHE A 63 -6.39 8.62 -2.08
N ALA A 64 -7.09 7.48 -2.08
CA ALA A 64 -7.17 6.67 -3.29
C ALA A 64 -7.96 7.42 -4.39
N PRO A 65 -7.48 7.37 -5.64
CA PRO A 65 -8.21 7.93 -6.77
C PRO A 65 -9.59 7.26 -6.90
N LYS A 66 -10.60 8.07 -7.26
CA LYS A 66 -12.01 7.65 -7.33
C LYS A 66 -12.47 7.31 -8.75
N GLU A 67 -11.59 7.47 -9.73
CA GLU A 67 -11.84 7.35 -11.17
C GLU A 67 -10.72 6.53 -11.82
#